data_AF-A0A970VC25-F1
#
_entry.id   AF-A0A970VC25-F1
#
_cell.length_a   1.000
_cell.length_b   1.000
_cell.length_c   1.000
_cell.angle_alpha   90.00
_cell.angle_beta   90.00
_cell.angle_gamma   90.00
#
_symmetry.space_group_name_H-M   'P 1'
#
loop_
_entity.id
_entity.type
_entity.pdbx_description
1 polymer ?
#
loop_
_entity_poly.entity_id
_entity_poly.type
_entity_poly.pdbx_seq_one_letter_code
_entity_poly.pdbx_strand_id
1 'polypeptide(L)'
;MFTIEEKQERLRLHCSLTIYQAAQLWSELKGALGRVREIDLAEVDECDTAGVQLLLMLKRAAAEQGRSLQLVNHSKAVIDVLGLINVAGLLGDPVVLPSEQEVH
;
A
#
# COMPACT_ATOMS: atom_id res chain seq x y z
N MET A 1 -2.44 -8.91 -15.14
CA MET A 1 -0.98 -9.11 -14.97
C MET A 1 -0.47 -7.87 -14.26
N PHE A 2 0.28 -8.02 -13.17
CA PHE A 2 0.83 -6.86 -12.45
C PHE A 2 2.31 -6.66 -12.78
N THR A 3 2.85 -5.48 -12.48
CA THR A 3 4.27 -5.16 -12.65
C THR A 3 4.78 -4.45 -11.40
N ILE A 4 6.01 -4.81 -11.00
CA ILE A 4 6.74 -4.17 -9.91
C ILE A 4 7.99 -3.55 -10.52
N GLU A 5 8.09 -2.23 -10.47
CA GLU A 5 9.28 -1.51 -10.92
C GLU A 5 10.10 -1.10 -9.70
N GLU A 6 11.40 -1.33 -9.73
CA GLU A 6 12.30 -0.91 -8.65
C GLU A 6 13.29 0.14 -9.14
N LYS A 7 13.35 1.26 -8.42
CA LYS A 7 14.29 2.34 -8.69
C LYS A 7 14.69 3.02 -7.38
N GLN A 8 15.99 3.06 -7.08
CA GLN A 8 16.55 3.84 -5.94
C GLN A 8 15.81 3.61 -4.61
N GLU A 9 15.84 2.37 -4.07
CA GLU A 9 15.15 1.97 -2.83
C GLU A 9 13.61 2.16 -2.83
N ARG A 10 13.00 2.43 -3.99
CA ARG A 10 11.55 2.57 -4.16
C ARG A 10 11.01 1.48 -5.07
N LEU A 11 9.89 0.88 -4.67
CA LEU A 11 9.07 0.03 -5.54
C LEU A 11 7.87 0.81 -6.02
N ARG A 12 7.50 0.64 -7.28
CA ARG A 12 6.23 1.11 -7.82
C ARG A 12 5.38 -0.08 -8.21
N LEU A 13 4.14 -0.09 -7.74
CA LEU A 13 3.18 -1.16 -8.01
C LEU A 13 2.23 -0.72 -9.11
N HIS A 14 2.25 -1.43 -10.23
CA HIS A 14 1.25 -1.30 -11.30
C HIS A 14 0.36 -2.53 -11.21
N CYS A 15 -0.70 -2.45 -10.39
CA CYS A 15 -1.50 -3.61 -10.05
C CYS A 15 -2.86 -3.27 -9.43
N SER A 16 -3.70 -4.29 -9.31
CA SER A 16 -4.81 -4.28 -8.35
C SER A 16 -4.35 -4.89 -7.02
N LEU A 17 -4.73 -4.27 -5.91
CA LEU A 17 -4.53 -4.75 -4.55
C LEU A 17 -5.81 -5.43 -4.06
N THR A 18 -6.13 -6.59 -4.63
CA THR A 18 -7.30 -7.39 -4.25
C THR A 18 -6.92 -8.74 -3.66
N ILE A 19 -7.90 -9.46 -3.11
CA ILE A 19 -7.73 -10.84 -2.62
C ILE A 19 -7.07 -11.78 -3.65
N TYR A 20 -7.30 -11.56 -4.94
CA TYR A 20 -6.75 -12.41 -6.01
C TYR A 20 -5.24 -12.25 -6.18
N GLN A 21 -4.68 -11.05 -5.96
CA GLN A 21 -3.26 -10.80 -6.12
C GLN A 21 -2.49 -10.75 -4.79
N ALA A 22 -3.17 -10.54 -3.65
CA ALA A 22 -2.53 -10.25 -2.37
C ALA A 22 -1.47 -11.28 -1.96
N ALA A 23 -1.79 -12.57 -2.06
CA ALA A 23 -0.87 -13.66 -1.68
C ALA A 23 0.37 -13.73 -2.59
N GLN A 24 0.19 -13.49 -3.89
CA GLN A 24 1.28 -13.47 -4.85
C GLN A 24 2.18 -12.25 -4.62
N LEU A 25 1.58 -11.06 -4.50
CA LEU A 25 2.30 -9.81 -4.23
C LEU A 25 3.10 -9.89 -2.93
N TRP A 26 2.57 -10.50 -1.87
CA TRP A 26 3.35 -10.75 -0.65
C TRP A 26 4.62 -11.55 -0.92
N SER A 27 4.51 -12.65 -1.67
CA SER A 27 5.67 -13.49 -1.97
C SER A 27 6.74 -12.75 -2.78
N GLU A 28 6.33 -11.86 -3.68
CA GLU A 28 7.25 -11.06 -4.49
C GLU A 28 7.88 -9.89 -3.72
N LEU A 29 7.08 -9.19 -2.90
CA LEU A 29 7.52 -7.96 -2.23
C LEU A 29 8.32 -8.22 -0.95
N LYS A 30 8.05 -9.31 -0.20
CA LYS A 30 8.69 -9.55 1.10
C LYS A 30 10.21 -9.61 1.03
N GLY A 31 10.77 -10.12 -0.08
CA GLY A 31 12.21 -10.22 -0.29
C GLY A 31 12.88 -8.87 -0.52
N ALA A 32 12.12 -7.87 -1.00
CA ALA A 32 12.63 -6.54 -1.27
C ALA A 32 12.63 -5.63 -0.03
N LEU A 33 11.91 -5.98 1.05
CA LEU A 33 11.84 -5.17 2.28
C LEU A 33 13.23 -4.86 2.90
N GLY A 34 14.23 -5.69 2.63
CA GLY A 34 15.61 -5.48 3.04
C GLY A 34 16.39 -4.43 2.23
N ARG A 35 15.80 -3.79 1.23
CA ARG A 35 16.47 -2.81 0.36
C ARG A 35 15.58 -1.64 -0.03
N VAL A 36 14.27 -1.74 0.18
CA VAL A 36 13.31 -0.70 -0.19
C VAL A 36 12.88 0.08 1.05
N ARG A 37 12.73 1.40 0.90
CA ARG A 37 12.20 2.30 1.92
C ARG A 37 10.81 2.79 1.57
N GLU A 38 10.45 2.78 0.29
CA GLU A 38 9.22 3.36 -0.21
C GLU A 38 8.50 2.40 -1.15
N ILE A 39 7.17 2.35 -1.04
CA ILE A 39 6.29 1.73 -2.02
C ILE A 39 5.36 2.80 -2.55
N ASP A 40 5.48 3.09 -3.84
CA ASP A 40 4.67 4.00 -4.63
C ASP A 40 3.41 3.27 -5.12
N LEU A 41 2.26 3.77 -4.67
CA LEU A 41 0.93 3.21 -4.91
C LEU A 41 0.13 4.01 -5.95
N ALA A 42 0.78 4.91 -6.72
CA ALA A 42 0.09 5.81 -7.63
C ALA A 42 -0.69 5.07 -8.73
N GLU A 43 -0.15 3.94 -9.18
CA GLU A 43 -0.67 3.13 -10.29
C GLU A 43 -1.42 1.89 -9.77
N VAL A 44 -2.01 1.99 -8.57
CA VAL A 44 -2.93 0.98 -8.03
C VAL A 44 -4.35 1.27 -8.52
N ASP A 45 -4.86 0.42 -9.41
CA ASP A 45 -6.16 0.61 -10.07
C ASP A 45 -7.35 0.31 -9.15
N GLU A 46 -7.21 -0.72 -8.32
CA GLU A 46 -8.27 -1.22 -7.44
C GLU A 46 -7.66 -1.66 -6.11
N CYS A 47 -8.41 -1.47 -5.02
CA CYS A 47 -8.02 -1.94 -3.70
C CYS A 47 -9.25 -2.52 -2.99
N ASP A 48 -9.05 -3.60 -2.22
CA ASP A 48 -10.04 -4.14 -1.29
C ASP A 48 -9.42 -4.31 0.11
N THR A 49 -10.16 -4.94 1.04
CA THR A 49 -9.67 -5.18 2.40
C THR A 49 -8.46 -6.11 2.47
N ALA A 50 -8.32 -7.06 1.55
CA ALA A 50 -7.13 -7.92 1.46
C ALA A 50 -5.91 -7.12 0.96
N GLY A 51 -6.12 -6.17 0.05
CA GLY A 51 -5.12 -5.18 -0.33
C GLY A 51 -4.62 -4.36 0.85
N VAL A 52 -5.54 -3.83 1.66
CA VAL A 52 -5.16 -3.08 2.89
C VAL A 52 -4.40 -3.97 3.88
N GLN A 53 -4.84 -5.21 4.08
CA GLN A 53 -4.13 -6.18 4.93
C GLN A 53 -2.70 -6.43 4.43
N LEU A 54 -2.49 -6.57 3.11
CA LEU A 54 -1.16 -6.69 2.53
C LEU A 54 -0.28 -5.47 2.84
N LEU A 55 -0.81 -4.25 2.66
CA LEU A 55 -0.07 -3.02 2.97
C LEU A 55 0.38 -2.96 4.44
N LEU A 56 -0.53 -3.29 5.36
CA LEU A 56 -0.23 -3.37 6.80
C LEU A 56 0.83 -4.46 7.11
N MET A 57 0.72 -5.63 6.47
CA MET A 57 1.69 -6.71 6.62
C MET A 57 3.08 -6.32 6.13
N LEU A 58 3.19 -5.60 5.01
CA LEU A 58 4.46 -5.10 4.49
C LEU A 58 5.13 -4.12 5.47
N LYS A 59 4.36 -3.17 6.02
CA LYS A 59 4.87 -2.24 7.04
C LYS A 59 5.36 -2.97 8.28
N ARG A 60 4.55 -3.92 8.78
CA ARG A 60 4.91 -4.72 9.95
C ARG A 60 6.18 -5.54 9.71
N ALA A 61 6.29 -6.21 8.57
CA ALA A 61 7.44 -7.04 8.24
C ALA A 61 8.73 -6.21 8.06
N ALA A 62 8.64 -4.99 7.54
CA ALA A 62 9.77 -4.07 7.52
C ALA A 62 10.17 -3.63 8.93
N ALA A 63 9.19 -3.32 9.78
CA ALA A 63 9.42 -2.94 11.18
C ALA A 63 10.06 -4.08 11.99
N GLU A 64 9.65 -5.33 11.77
CA GLU A 64 10.25 -6.53 12.37
C GLU A 64 11.74 -6.70 11.96
N GLN A 65 12.15 -6.14 10.81
CA GLN A 65 13.55 -6.07 10.36
C GLN A 65 14.27 -4.80 10.85
N GLY A 66 13.66 -4.00 11.73
CA GLY A 66 14.22 -2.74 12.22
C GLY A 66 14.24 -1.62 11.18
N ARG A 67 13.40 -1.71 10.14
CA ARG A 67 13.32 -0.71 9.06
C ARG A 67 12.00 0.03 9.08
N SER A 68 12.03 1.27 8.59
CA SER A 68 10.82 2.05 8.31
C SER A 68 10.49 1.93 6.83
N LEU A 69 9.29 1.45 6.53
CA LEU A 69 8.71 1.43 5.18
C LEU A 69 7.63 2.52 5.09
N GLN A 70 7.71 3.34 4.05
CA GLN A 70 6.74 4.38 3.74
C GLN A 70 5.88 3.95 2.57
N LEU A 71 4.56 4.07 2.70
CA LEU A 71 3.64 3.97 1.57
C LEU A 71 3.40 5.38 1.04
N VAL A 72 3.65 5.62 -0.24
CA VAL A 72 3.63 6.95 -0.84
C VAL A 72 2.73 6.99 -2.07
N ASN A 73 2.28 8.20 -2.44
CA ASN A 73 1.41 8.45 -3.59
C ASN A 73 0.19 7.50 -3.65
N HIS A 74 -0.54 7.35 -2.54
CA HIS A 74 -1.74 6.51 -2.49
C HIS A 74 -2.70 6.90 -3.61
N SER A 75 -3.04 5.94 -4.48
CA SER A 75 -4.07 6.16 -5.50
C SER A 75 -5.43 6.41 -4.86
N LYS A 76 -6.37 6.94 -5.65
CA LYS A 76 -7.76 7.14 -5.20
C LYS A 76 -8.38 5.84 -4.70
N ALA A 77 -8.15 4.71 -5.39
CA ALA A 77 -8.70 3.42 -4.99
C ALA A 77 -8.20 3.01 -3.59
N VAL A 78 -6.93 3.27 -3.28
CA VAL A 78 -6.36 2.98 -1.96
C VAL A 78 -6.93 3.92 -0.89
N ILE A 79 -6.99 5.23 -1.18
CA ILE A 79 -7.54 6.24 -0.27
C ILE A 79 -9.01 5.92 0.07
N ASP A 80 -9.82 5.59 -0.93
CA ASP A 80 -11.25 5.33 -0.77
C ASP A 80 -11.50 4.14 0.19
N VAL A 81 -10.77 3.03 0.04
CA VAL A 81 -10.93 1.88 0.94
C VAL A 81 -10.42 2.17 2.34
N LEU A 82 -9.28 2.85 2.49
CA LEU A 82 -8.74 3.23 3.80
C LEU A 82 -9.70 4.16 4.56
N GLY A 83 -10.34 5.08 3.86
CA GLY A 83 -11.38 5.95 4.40
C GLY A 83 -12.64 5.18 4.77
N LEU A 84 -13.14 4.32 3.87
CA LEU A 84 -14.35 3.53 4.07
C LEU A 84 -14.30 2.65 5.32
N ILE A 85 -13.14 2.04 5.60
CA ILE A 85 -12.98 1.13 6.76
C ILE A 85 -12.32 1.82 7.97
N ASN A 86 -12.04 3.12 7.88
CA ASN A 86 -11.45 3.95 8.94
C ASN A 86 -10.14 3.39 9.55
N VAL A 87 -9.21 2.95 8.69
CA VAL A 87 -7.91 2.39 9.13
C VAL A 87 -6.70 3.15 8.62
N ALA A 88 -6.88 4.32 8.01
CA ALA A 88 -5.77 5.14 7.52
C ALA A 88 -4.71 5.41 8.61
N GLY A 89 -5.14 5.65 9.86
CA GLY A 89 -4.24 5.85 11.00
C GLY A 89 -3.37 4.64 11.36
N LEU A 90 -3.76 3.42 10.98
CA LEU A 90 -2.96 2.21 11.22
C LEU A 90 -1.75 2.12 10.29
N LEU A 91 -1.78 2.80 9.13
CA LEU A 91 -0.62 2.87 8.26
C LEU A 91 0.48 3.73 8.88
N GLY A 92 0.15 4.76 9.66
CA GLY A 92 1.15 5.66 10.26
C GLY A 92 1.90 6.55 9.24
N ASP A 93 1.48 6.53 7.98
CA ASP A 93 1.91 7.47 6.94
C ASP A 93 0.86 8.58 6.81
N PRO A 94 1.24 9.80 6.38
CA PRO A 94 0.27 10.85 6.10
C PRO A 94 -0.63 10.43 4.92
N VAL A 95 -1.86 10.03 5.24
CA VAL A 95 -2.91 9.77 4.25
C VAL A 95 -3.81 11.01 4.19
N VAL A 96 -3.86 11.67 3.03
CA VAL A 96 -4.82 12.75 2.80
C VAL A 96 -6.15 12.12 2.41
N LEU A 97 -7.05 11.97 3.38
CA LEU A 97 -8.43 11.62 3.11
C LEU A 97 -9.14 12.86 2.56
N PRO A 98 -9.88 12.76 1.44
CA PRO A 98 -10.73 13.87 1.01
C PRO A 98 -11.72 14.18 2.13
N SER A 99 -11.80 15.46 2.53
CA SER A 99 -12.78 15.93 3.49
C SER A 99 -14.18 15.49 3.03
N GLU A 100 -14.93 14.84 3.91
CA GLU A 100 -16.34 14.51 3.69
C GLU A 100 -17.04 15.79 3.23
N GLN A 101 -17.37 15.87 1.94
CA GLN A 101 -18.22 16.93 1.44
C GLN A 101 -19.60 16.64 2.04
N GLU A 102 -20.05 17.48 2.97
CA GLU A 102 -21.41 17.48 3.49
C GLU A 102 -22.38 17.37 2.32
N VAL A 103 -23.06 16.22 2.23
CA VAL A 103 -24.24 16.07 1.37
C VAL A 103 -25.35 16.92 2.00
N HIS A 104 -25.57 18.09 1.41
CA HIS A 104 -26.76 18.91 1.63
C HIS A 104 -28.05 18.17 1.23
#